data_AF-A0A2I0FU71-F1
#
_entry.id   AF-A0A2I0FU71-F1
#
_cell.length_a   1.000
_cell.length_b   1.000
_cell.length_c   1.000
_cell.angle_alpha   90.00
_cell.angle_beta   90.00
_cell.angle_gamma   90.00
#
_symmetry.space_group_name_H-M   'P 1'
#
loop_
_entity.id
_entity.type
_entity.pdbx_description
1 polymer ?
#
loop_
_entity_poly.entity_id
_entity_poly.type
_entity_poly.pdbx_seq_one_letter_code
_entity_poly.pdbx_strand_id
1 'polypeptide(L)'
;MMYVLYQSFGLFVKNDKHRETRNNSGFSFHQVFAKHCYDSVSDIVDTNGVFSKEQRREIFARYEQLYNALMHIPVFSRLDNSQIARRYLQEAIPPVIALEIYKTLQPNDETHFYFHIHQFLNSRHCPSVESGSECVYAGVRDYLREYISTLGFSYKAHLSSVFSHIANIRKGNGQKNETIKQKIILSRTEYIESSISGKDVTANNARLVAVERAYLSLNALLELEKYTALVVSLSGIYRKMTEHGIFCNSINRILHHYIYSEQYDETLLYSITWSWNRKTTPPISVTLKEEPYRYIIELRNIVFNTNQSGSYSGWDFIKMSACLKSSNHSDVVKPYAKLMALICLLSREELTGAWTLVNDIDIEELPIGFLPAAFSVIKLALKVKLERNKIRDGVLLSMINSILANQGVLTDYRAVTQQGIVSPMASSANNLVIMRAVKMYNVMIRKISYLHEVDPFGIYPHAISGLLKKFDDILGKVNRYIKEKECCNDNKILSDLIWADKILTVEELSGSLIGILSESTLYNCLLSIDDLIYYLRCPGEDISNIILLAGISRDARYMREQFCEILQLLCQPCHTG
;
A
#
# COMPACT_ATOMS: atom_id res chain seq x y z
N MET A 1 0.12 2.41 11.98
CA MET A 1 -1.20 1.87 12.42
C MET A 1 -1.24 0.34 12.41
N MET A 2 -0.79 -0.34 11.36
CA MET A 2 -0.71 -1.82 11.34
C MET A 2 0.08 -2.43 12.51
N TYR A 3 1.25 -1.89 12.87
CA TYR A 3 1.98 -2.31 14.07
C TYR A 3 1.20 -2.13 15.38
N VAL A 4 0.29 -1.15 15.45
CA VAL A 4 -0.55 -0.95 16.63
C VAL A 4 -1.64 -2.02 16.65
N LEU A 5 -2.31 -2.26 15.53
CA LEU A 5 -3.31 -3.31 15.37
C LEU A 5 -2.75 -4.71 15.68
N TYR A 6 -1.60 -5.04 15.11
CA TYR A 6 -0.91 -6.32 15.33
C TYR A 6 -0.54 -6.53 16.80
N GLN A 7 -0.13 -5.44 17.47
CA GLN A 7 0.11 -5.45 18.92
C GLN A 7 -1.19 -5.62 19.72
N SER A 8 -2.27 -4.95 19.34
CA SER A 8 -3.58 -5.08 19.99
C SER A 8 -4.15 -6.50 19.90
N PHE A 9 -3.81 -7.23 18.84
CA PHE A 9 -4.12 -8.65 18.71
C PHE A 9 -3.14 -9.58 19.45
N GLY A 10 -2.08 -9.05 20.04
CA GLY A 10 -1.07 -9.85 20.75
C GLY A 10 -0.24 -10.73 19.81
N LEU A 11 -0.09 -10.34 18.55
CA LEU A 11 0.58 -11.14 17.53
C LEU A 11 2.10 -10.93 17.47
N PHE A 12 2.65 -9.94 18.20
CA PHE A 12 4.11 -9.80 18.33
C PHE A 12 4.68 -10.81 19.32
N VAL A 13 5.72 -11.53 18.90
CA VAL A 13 6.59 -12.25 19.83
C VAL A 13 7.44 -11.25 20.62
N LYS A 14 7.82 -11.59 21.85
CA LYS A 14 8.62 -10.72 22.72
C LYS A 14 9.93 -10.31 22.01
N ASN A 15 10.24 -9.01 21.97
CA ASN A 15 11.37 -8.36 21.27
C ASN A 15 11.28 -8.21 19.74
N ASP A 16 10.17 -8.60 19.12
CA ASP A 16 10.05 -8.62 17.66
C ASP A 16 9.80 -7.21 17.07
N LYS A 17 9.02 -6.38 17.76
CA LYS A 17 8.68 -5.01 17.30
C LYS A 17 9.92 -4.17 17.00
N HIS A 18 10.94 -4.16 17.84
CA HIS A 18 12.16 -3.37 17.60
C HIS A 18 13.07 -3.98 16.52
N ARG A 19 13.05 -5.31 16.35
CA ARG A 19 13.81 -6.02 15.31
C ARG A 19 13.17 -5.82 13.93
N GLU A 20 11.86 -5.96 13.83
CA GLU A 20 11.07 -5.70 12.62
C GLU A 20 11.10 -4.23 12.21
N THR A 21 10.96 -3.28 13.15
CA THR A 21 11.03 -1.84 12.81
C THR A 21 12.44 -1.40 12.38
N ARG A 22 13.52 -2.12 12.76
CA ARG A 22 14.91 -1.82 12.37
C ARG A 22 15.37 -2.56 11.11
N ASN A 23 14.86 -3.76 10.85
CA ASN A 23 15.23 -4.57 9.68
C ASN A 23 14.42 -4.23 8.42
N ASN A 24 13.29 -3.52 8.55
CA ASN A 24 12.42 -3.20 7.42
C ASN A 24 12.85 -1.93 6.71
N SER A 25 14.06 -1.93 6.16
CA SER A 25 14.40 -0.95 5.13
C SER A 25 13.57 -1.26 3.87
N GLY A 26 13.57 -2.50 3.36
CA GLY A 26 12.89 -2.86 2.11
C GLY A 26 11.36 -2.83 2.15
N PHE A 27 10.70 -2.10 1.24
CA PHE A 27 9.23 -2.17 1.09
C PHE A 27 8.75 -3.56 0.61
N SER A 28 9.55 -4.33 -0.15
CA SER A 28 9.29 -5.74 -0.43
C SER A 28 9.25 -6.61 0.84
N PHE A 29 10.17 -6.37 1.78
CA PHE A 29 10.17 -7.06 3.07
C PHE A 29 8.95 -6.64 3.92
N HIS A 30 8.59 -5.35 3.91
CA HIS A 30 7.33 -4.89 4.49
C HIS A 30 6.10 -5.57 3.88
N GLN A 31 6.08 -5.84 2.57
CA GLN A 31 4.98 -6.54 1.91
C GLN A 31 4.92 -8.02 2.32
N VAL A 32 6.06 -8.70 2.46
CA VAL A 32 6.12 -10.08 2.99
C VAL A 32 5.63 -10.11 4.45
N PHE A 33 6.12 -9.20 5.28
CA PHE A 33 5.65 -9.03 6.66
C PHE A 33 4.14 -8.74 6.68
N ALA A 34 3.65 -7.83 5.85
CA ALA A 34 2.24 -7.50 5.76
C ALA A 34 1.40 -8.71 5.31
N LYS A 35 1.88 -9.52 4.37
CA LYS A 35 1.22 -10.76 3.94
C LYS A 35 1.04 -11.75 5.09
N HIS A 36 2.09 -11.99 5.86
CA HIS A 36 2.00 -12.81 7.07
C HIS A 36 1.06 -12.18 8.11
N CYS A 37 1.14 -10.86 8.29
CA CYS A 37 0.27 -10.15 9.21
C CYS A 37 -1.20 -10.25 8.82
N TYR A 38 -1.52 -10.14 7.53
CA TYR A 38 -2.88 -10.23 7.01
C TYR A 38 -3.48 -11.61 7.25
N ASP A 39 -2.70 -12.67 7.03
CA ASP A 39 -3.17 -14.03 7.30
C ASP A 39 -3.46 -14.22 8.79
N SER A 40 -2.56 -13.76 9.68
CA SER A 40 -2.76 -13.84 11.13
C SER A 40 -3.92 -12.98 11.64
N VAL A 41 -4.11 -11.79 11.07
CA VAL A 41 -5.28 -10.96 11.38
C VAL A 41 -6.56 -11.66 10.91
N SER A 42 -6.55 -12.24 9.71
CA SER A 42 -7.68 -13.01 9.19
C SER A 42 -8.05 -14.20 10.07
N ASP A 43 -7.06 -14.91 10.65
CA ASP A 43 -7.32 -16.03 11.58
C ASP A 43 -8.06 -15.58 12.85
N ILE A 44 -7.93 -14.31 13.23
CA ILE A 44 -8.61 -13.74 14.40
C ILE A 44 -9.99 -13.22 14.03
N VAL A 45 -10.08 -12.40 12.96
CA VAL A 45 -11.31 -11.68 12.66
C VAL A 45 -12.32 -12.51 11.87
N ASP A 46 -11.88 -13.59 11.22
CA ASP A 46 -12.67 -14.48 10.37
C ASP A 46 -12.41 -15.95 10.70
N THR A 47 -12.63 -16.32 11.96
CA THR A 47 -12.37 -17.68 12.47
C THR A 47 -13.14 -18.75 11.70
N ASN A 48 -14.27 -18.38 11.09
CA ASN A 48 -15.16 -19.28 10.38
C ASN A 48 -14.84 -19.38 8.89
N GLY A 49 -13.85 -18.61 8.40
CA GLY A 49 -13.43 -18.63 7.01
C GLY A 49 -14.55 -18.23 6.05
N VAL A 50 -15.33 -17.20 6.40
CA VAL A 50 -16.36 -16.63 5.50
C VAL A 50 -15.73 -16.24 4.17
N PHE A 51 -14.50 -15.74 4.21
CA PHE A 51 -13.67 -15.48 3.05
C PHE A 51 -12.41 -16.36 3.07
N SER A 52 -11.95 -16.79 1.90
CA SER A 52 -10.65 -17.45 1.78
C SER A 52 -9.50 -16.48 2.13
N LYS A 53 -8.30 -17.02 2.37
CA LYS A 53 -7.11 -16.18 2.63
C LYS A 53 -6.78 -15.27 1.46
N GLU A 54 -6.98 -15.74 0.24
CA GLU A 54 -6.82 -14.96 -0.99
C GLU A 54 -7.81 -13.79 -1.03
N GLN A 55 -9.10 -14.07 -0.80
CA GLN A 55 -10.14 -13.04 -0.74
C GLN A 55 -9.86 -12.01 0.36
N ARG A 56 -9.35 -12.45 1.53
CA ARG A 56 -8.98 -11.55 2.63
C ARG A 56 -7.84 -10.61 2.27
N ARG A 57 -6.83 -11.10 1.55
CA ARG A 57 -5.73 -10.25 1.06
C ARG A 57 -6.24 -9.20 0.06
N GLU A 58 -7.18 -9.57 -0.81
CA GLU A 58 -7.81 -8.60 -1.72
C GLU A 58 -8.64 -7.54 -0.97
N ILE A 59 -9.40 -7.94 0.05
CA ILE A 59 -10.14 -7.01 0.91
C ILE A 59 -9.19 -6.00 1.57
N PHE A 60 -8.07 -6.46 2.13
CA PHE A 60 -7.08 -5.56 2.74
C PHE A 60 -6.42 -4.65 1.70
N ALA A 61 -6.13 -5.15 0.50
CA ALA A 61 -5.62 -4.33 -0.59
C ALA A 61 -6.62 -3.22 -0.99
N ARG A 62 -7.93 -3.48 -0.94
CA ARG A 62 -8.97 -2.46 -1.19
C ARG A 62 -9.04 -1.39 -0.10
N TYR A 63 -8.77 -1.74 1.16
CA TYR A 63 -8.63 -0.75 2.23
C TYR A 63 -7.44 0.19 1.98
N GLU A 64 -6.31 -0.35 1.51
CA GLU A 64 -5.15 0.44 1.13
C GLU A 64 -5.44 1.34 -0.09
N GLN A 65 -6.14 0.82 -1.10
CA GLN A 65 -6.57 1.59 -2.27
C GLN A 65 -7.49 2.76 -1.89
N LEU A 66 -8.47 2.54 -0.99
CA LEU A 66 -9.33 3.60 -0.46
C LEU A 66 -8.53 4.70 0.23
N TYR A 67 -7.56 4.33 1.07
CA TYR A 67 -6.69 5.27 1.74
C TYR A 67 -5.86 6.08 0.73
N ASN A 68 -5.15 5.41 -0.19
CA ASN A 68 -4.29 6.06 -1.17
C ASN A 68 -5.09 7.00 -2.09
N ALA A 69 -6.27 6.57 -2.53
CA ALA A 69 -7.17 7.38 -3.36
C ALA A 69 -7.64 8.65 -2.63
N LEU A 70 -7.99 8.53 -1.35
CA LEU A 70 -8.44 9.66 -0.54
C LEU A 70 -7.30 10.65 -0.27
N MET A 71 -6.11 10.15 0.06
CA MET A 71 -4.92 10.96 0.35
C MET A 71 -4.35 11.66 -0.89
N HIS A 72 -4.67 11.17 -2.08
CA HIS A 72 -4.28 11.81 -3.34
C HIS A 72 -5.09 13.08 -3.67
N ILE A 73 -6.29 13.24 -3.09
CA ILE A 73 -7.16 14.39 -3.39
C ILE A 73 -6.58 15.65 -2.73
N PRO A 74 -6.26 16.71 -3.50
CA PRO A 74 -5.78 17.97 -2.94
C PRO A 74 -6.74 18.58 -1.92
N VAL A 75 -6.23 18.93 -0.75
CA VAL A 75 -6.98 19.67 0.28
C VAL A 75 -6.35 21.03 0.50
N PHE A 76 -7.04 22.09 0.08
CA PHE A 76 -6.57 23.47 0.25
C PHE A 76 -6.94 23.97 1.64
N SER A 77 -6.13 23.70 2.66
CA SER A 77 -6.42 24.11 4.04
C SER A 77 -5.21 24.77 4.72
N ARG A 78 -5.50 25.50 5.80
CA ARG A 78 -4.49 26.02 6.76
C ARG A 78 -4.30 25.10 7.96
N LEU A 79 -5.09 24.02 8.04
CA LEU A 79 -4.90 22.98 9.05
C LEU A 79 -3.69 22.11 8.70
N ASP A 80 -3.09 21.51 9.71
CA ASP A 80 -2.01 20.55 9.50
C ASP A 80 -2.55 19.21 8.95
N ASN A 81 -1.66 18.43 8.34
CA ASN A 81 -2.01 17.13 7.76
C ASN A 81 -2.64 16.17 8.79
N SER A 82 -2.23 16.21 10.06
CA SER A 82 -2.74 15.32 11.10
C SER A 82 -4.21 15.62 11.44
N GLN A 83 -4.59 16.90 11.43
CA GLN A 83 -5.95 17.36 11.66
C GLN A 83 -6.86 16.98 10.49
N ILE A 84 -6.40 17.13 9.26
CA ILE A 84 -7.16 16.74 8.07
C ILE A 84 -7.33 15.21 8.02
N ALA A 85 -6.25 14.45 8.24
CA ALA A 85 -6.28 12.99 8.30
C ALA A 85 -7.24 12.49 9.37
N ARG A 86 -7.27 13.11 10.55
CA ARG A 86 -8.23 12.77 11.62
C ARG A 86 -9.68 12.91 11.17
N ARG A 87 -10.00 13.96 10.41
CA ARG A 87 -11.37 14.16 9.90
C ARG A 87 -11.73 13.12 8.83
N TYR A 88 -10.79 12.74 7.97
CA TYR A 88 -11.00 11.62 7.05
C TYR A 88 -11.24 10.30 7.78
N LEU A 89 -10.46 10.01 8.83
CA LEU A 89 -10.67 8.82 9.65
C LEU A 89 -12.06 8.81 10.31
N GLN A 90 -12.54 9.97 10.78
CA GLN A 90 -13.88 10.11 11.37
C GLN A 90 -15.01 9.74 10.41
N GLU A 91 -14.87 10.07 9.12
CA GLU A 91 -15.88 9.74 8.11
C GLU A 91 -15.74 8.31 7.54
N ALA A 92 -14.49 7.84 7.34
CA ALA A 92 -14.22 6.62 6.59
C ALA A 92 -14.18 5.35 7.46
N ILE A 93 -13.58 5.41 8.66
CA ILE A 93 -13.34 4.20 9.47
C ILE A 93 -14.62 3.56 10.01
N PRO A 94 -15.58 4.31 10.57
CA PRO A 94 -16.80 3.71 11.13
C PRO A 94 -17.61 2.85 10.14
N PRO A 95 -17.91 3.29 8.90
CA PRO A 95 -18.64 2.45 7.96
C PRO A 95 -17.83 1.24 7.46
N VAL A 96 -16.51 1.36 7.34
CA VAL A 96 -15.63 0.23 6.97
C VAL A 96 -15.67 -0.86 8.05
N ILE A 97 -15.47 -0.50 9.32
CA ILE A 97 -15.51 -1.47 10.43
C ILE A 97 -16.91 -2.05 10.59
N ALA A 98 -17.97 -1.24 10.45
CA ALA A 98 -19.34 -1.74 10.53
C ALA A 98 -19.63 -2.82 9.47
N LEU A 99 -19.22 -2.59 8.23
CA LEU A 99 -19.34 -3.58 7.14
C LEU A 99 -18.51 -4.83 7.42
N GLU A 100 -17.28 -4.66 7.88
CA GLU A 100 -16.38 -5.77 8.22
C GLU A 100 -17.00 -6.70 9.27
N ILE A 101 -17.55 -6.13 10.35
CA ILE A 101 -18.27 -6.88 11.38
C ILE A 101 -19.50 -7.56 10.76
N TYR A 102 -20.34 -6.80 10.05
CA TYR A 102 -21.60 -7.30 9.49
C TYR A 102 -21.41 -8.46 8.50
N LYS A 103 -20.35 -8.42 7.70
CA LYS A 103 -20.07 -9.42 6.66
C LYS A 103 -19.39 -10.67 7.19
N THR A 104 -18.62 -10.55 8.26
CA THR A 104 -17.81 -11.65 8.78
C THR A 104 -18.49 -12.38 9.94
N LEU A 105 -19.21 -11.65 10.79
CA LEU A 105 -19.83 -12.22 11.98
C LEU A 105 -20.94 -13.20 11.61
N GLN A 106 -20.89 -14.40 12.20
CA GLN A 106 -22.06 -15.25 12.36
C GLN A 106 -22.70 -14.95 13.73
N PRO A 107 -23.91 -14.35 13.79
CA PRO A 107 -24.45 -13.83 15.06
C PRO A 107 -24.66 -14.85 16.17
N ASN A 108 -24.77 -16.14 15.82
CA ASN A 108 -25.00 -17.23 16.75
C ASN A 108 -23.72 -17.89 17.27
N ASP A 109 -22.55 -17.47 16.77
CA ASP A 109 -21.27 -18.04 17.18
C ASP A 109 -20.62 -17.17 18.27
N GLU A 110 -20.82 -17.55 19.54
CA GLU A 110 -20.21 -16.88 20.68
C GLU A 110 -18.68 -16.96 20.71
N THR A 111 -18.10 -17.88 19.93
CA THR A 111 -16.64 -18.05 19.85
C THR A 111 -15.98 -17.08 18.89
N HIS A 112 -16.78 -16.45 18.01
CA HIS A 112 -16.31 -15.51 17.00
C HIS A 112 -15.76 -14.23 17.64
N PHE A 113 -14.63 -13.72 17.14
CA PHE A 113 -13.99 -12.50 17.66
C PHE A 113 -14.95 -11.31 17.74
N TYR A 114 -15.72 -11.05 16.67
CA TYR A 114 -16.68 -9.96 16.65
C TYR A 114 -17.95 -10.16 17.50
N PHE A 115 -18.20 -11.33 18.09
CA PHE A 115 -19.46 -11.59 18.80
C PHE A 115 -19.70 -10.60 19.94
N HIS A 116 -18.74 -10.45 20.86
CA HIS A 116 -18.89 -9.53 21.98
C HIS A 116 -18.84 -8.05 21.56
N ILE A 117 -18.15 -7.73 20.47
CA ILE A 117 -18.18 -6.39 19.88
C ILE A 117 -19.59 -6.09 19.35
N HIS A 118 -20.19 -7.00 18.61
CA HIS A 118 -21.57 -6.89 18.11
C HIS A 118 -22.57 -6.72 19.25
N GLN A 119 -22.50 -7.59 20.27
CA GLN A 119 -23.37 -7.51 21.44
C GLN A 119 -23.23 -6.17 22.15
N PHE A 120 -21.99 -5.72 22.38
CA PHE A 120 -21.74 -4.42 23.01
C PHE A 120 -22.31 -3.27 22.18
N LEU A 121 -21.98 -3.18 20.89
CA LEU A 121 -22.42 -2.10 19.99
C LEU A 121 -23.95 -1.98 19.92
N ASN A 122 -24.68 -3.10 19.99
CA ASN A 122 -26.15 -3.14 19.97
C ASN A 122 -26.81 -3.03 21.36
N SER A 123 -26.05 -3.15 22.45
CA SER A 123 -26.57 -3.09 23.80
C SER A 123 -26.73 -1.67 24.34
N ARG A 124 -27.47 -1.54 25.45
CA ARG A 124 -27.56 -0.33 26.28
C ARG A 124 -26.21 0.15 26.84
N HIS A 125 -25.19 -0.70 26.88
CA HIS A 125 -23.89 -0.37 27.45
C HIS A 125 -23.05 0.48 26.49
N CYS A 126 -23.30 0.41 25.18
CA CYS A 126 -22.60 1.25 24.22
C CYS A 126 -23.31 2.61 24.10
N PRO A 127 -22.62 3.71 24.42
CA PRO A 127 -23.21 5.04 24.40
C PRO A 127 -23.65 5.50 23.01
N SER A 128 -24.69 6.34 22.96
CA SER A 128 -25.14 7.05 21.76
C SER A 128 -24.43 8.40 21.58
N VAL A 129 -24.64 9.02 20.40
CA VAL A 129 -23.91 10.16 19.78
C VAL A 129 -23.59 11.36 20.70
N GLU A 130 -24.28 11.53 21.82
CA GLU A 130 -24.10 12.65 22.76
C GLU A 130 -23.19 12.34 23.96
N SER A 131 -22.57 11.15 24.02
CA SER A 131 -21.80 10.71 25.17
C SER A 131 -20.28 10.91 24.96
N GLY A 132 -19.58 11.35 26.01
CA GLY A 132 -18.11 11.47 25.98
C GLY A 132 -17.38 10.12 25.94
N SER A 133 -16.09 10.12 25.57
CA SER A 133 -15.26 8.91 25.47
C SER A 133 -15.20 8.07 26.75
N GLU A 134 -15.32 8.70 27.92
CA GLU A 134 -15.33 7.98 29.21
C GLU A 134 -16.52 7.03 29.35
N CYS A 135 -17.63 7.33 28.67
CA CYS A 135 -18.82 6.49 28.64
C CYS A 135 -18.56 5.16 27.92
N VAL A 136 -17.67 5.11 26.92
CA VAL A 136 -17.33 3.85 26.21
C VAL A 136 -16.58 2.91 27.15
N TYR A 137 -15.55 3.42 27.85
CA TYR A 137 -14.79 2.62 28.82
C TYR A 137 -15.68 2.13 29.97
N ALA A 138 -16.55 2.99 30.51
CA ALA A 138 -17.51 2.61 31.53
C ALA A 138 -18.49 1.53 31.03
N GLY A 139 -19.04 1.73 29.83
CA GLY A 139 -19.91 0.78 29.17
C GLY A 139 -19.29 -0.61 29.01
N VAL A 140 -18.04 -0.69 28.56
CA VAL A 140 -17.33 -1.97 28.44
C VAL A 140 -17.15 -2.67 29.80
N ARG A 141 -16.85 -1.92 30.87
CA ARG A 141 -16.80 -2.50 32.23
C ARG A 141 -18.12 -3.11 32.65
N ASP A 142 -19.20 -2.36 32.44
CA ASP A 142 -20.54 -2.75 32.88
C ASP A 142 -21.03 -3.95 32.07
N TYR A 143 -20.80 -3.94 30.75
CA TYR A 143 -21.06 -5.09 29.87
C TYR A 143 -20.32 -6.34 30.34
N LEU A 144 -19.00 -6.25 30.59
CA LEU A 144 -18.20 -7.41 31.01
C LEU A 144 -18.65 -7.94 32.37
N ARG A 145 -18.97 -7.06 33.33
CA ARG A 145 -19.48 -7.47 34.65
C ARG A 145 -20.84 -8.16 34.54
N GLU A 146 -21.75 -7.60 33.74
CA GLU A 146 -23.06 -8.20 33.49
C GLU A 146 -22.91 -9.57 32.82
N TYR A 147 -22.10 -9.67 31.75
CA TYR A 147 -21.82 -10.94 31.07
C TYR A 147 -21.20 -11.99 32.00
N ILE A 148 -20.17 -11.66 32.79
CA ILE A 148 -19.57 -12.61 33.74
C ILE A 148 -20.61 -13.10 34.76
N SER A 149 -21.56 -12.25 35.15
CA SER A 149 -22.60 -12.61 36.10
C SER A 149 -23.58 -13.65 35.54
N THR A 150 -23.83 -13.67 34.22
CA THR A 150 -24.74 -14.63 33.56
C THR A 150 -24.10 -16.00 33.35
N LEU A 151 -22.77 -16.11 33.33
CA LEU A 151 -22.04 -17.37 33.09
C LEU A 151 -22.19 -18.41 34.21
N GLY A 152 -22.74 -18.05 35.37
CA GLY A 152 -23.11 -19.01 36.42
C GLY A 152 -21.93 -19.72 37.10
N PHE A 153 -20.82 -19.00 37.34
CA PHE A 153 -19.66 -19.53 38.06
C PHE A 153 -20.00 -20.01 39.47
N SER A 154 -19.52 -21.21 39.83
CA SER A 154 -19.42 -21.64 41.22
C SER A 154 -18.21 -20.95 41.88
N TYR A 155 -18.28 -20.69 43.18
CA TYR A 155 -17.20 -20.05 43.96
C TYR A 155 -16.66 -18.75 43.33
N LYS A 156 -17.51 -17.71 43.25
CA LYS A 156 -17.19 -16.42 42.61
C LYS A 156 -15.99 -15.68 43.21
N ALA A 157 -15.55 -16.03 44.43
CA ALA A 157 -14.39 -15.42 45.08
C ALA A 157 -13.11 -15.55 44.24
N HIS A 158 -12.96 -16.65 43.47
CA HIS A 158 -11.77 -16.88 42.63
C HIS A 158 -11.71 -15.96 41.41
N LEU A 159 -12.78 -15.22 41.12
CA LEU A 159 -12.83 -14.21 40.06
C LEU A 159 -12.42 -12.80 40.55
N SER A 160 -12.10 -12.64 41.84
CA SER A 160 -11.77 -11.34 42.44
C SER A 160 -10.68 -10.59 41.67
N SER A 161 -9.64 -11.31 41.24
CA SER A 161 -8.52 -10.76 40.48
C SER A 161 -8.93 -10.28 39.07
N VAL A 162 -9.85 -10.99 38.43
CA VAL A 162 -10.44 -10.65 37.13
C VAL A 162 -11.36 -9.43 37.26
N PHE A 163 -12.27 -9.42 38.24
CA PHE A 163 -13.16 -8.29 38.49
C PHE A 163 -12.40 -7.01 38.85
N SER A 164 -11.35 -7.11 39.66
CA SER A 164 -10.46 -6.00 39.98
C SER A 164 -9.76 -5.46 38.72
N HIS A 165 -9.32 -6.33 37.82
CA HIS A 165 -8.72 -5.90 36.57
C HIS A 165 -9.73 -5.16 35.68
N ILE A 166 -10.93 -5.71 35.49
CA ILE A 166 -12.02 -5.08 34.71
C ILE A 166 -12.42 -3.74 35.32
N ALA A 167 -12.49 -3.63 36.66
CA ALA A 167 -12.81 -2.37 37.33
C ALA A 167 -11.84 -1.23 36.98
N ASN A 168 -10.59 -1.55 36.60
CA ASN A 168 -9.53 -0.60 36.28
C ASN A 168 -9.49 -0.16 34.80
N ILE A 169 -10.44 -0.60 33.97
CA ILE A 169 -10.60 -0.12 32.59
C ILE A 169 -10.99 1.37 32.62
N ARG A 170 -10.13 2.22 32.06
CA ARG A 170 -10.33 3.67 31.98
C ARG A 170 -9.49 4.28 30.86
N LYS A 171 -9.89 5.47 30.39
CA LYS A 171 -9.17 6.23 29.38
C LYS A 171 -7.71 6.46 29.81
N GLY A 172 -6.78 6.32 28.87
CA GLY A 172 -5.35 6.52 29.11
C GLY A 172 -4.63 5.39 29.85
N ASN A 173 -5.35 4.41 30.42
CA ASN A 173 -4.75 3.25 31.07
C ASN A 173 -4.66 2.09 30.07
N GLY A 174 -3.46 1.80 29.58
CA GLY A 174 -3.23 0.73 28.61
C GLY A 174 -3.54 -0.64 29.19
N GLN A 175 -4.56 -1.32 28.66
CA GLN A 175 -4.96 -2.65 29.06
C GLN A 175 -4.17 -3.69 28.24
N LYS A 176 -3.24 -4.39 28.88
CA LYS A 176 -2.43 -5.42 28.21
C LYS A 176 -3.16 -6.76 28.19
N ASN A 177 -3.23 -7.39 27.03
CA ASN A 177 -3.83 -8.72 26.86
C ASN A 177 -3.13 -9.77 27.74
N GLU A 178 -1.83 -9.66 27.97
CA GLU A 178 -1.07 -10.57 28.82
C GLU A 178 -1.53 -10.52 30.29
N THR A 179 -1.95 -9.34 30.76
CA THR A 179 -2.37 -9.16 32.15
C THR A 179 -3.67 -9.89 32.43
N ILE A 180 -4.69 -9.75 31.57
CA ILE A 180 -5.94 -10.50 31.74
C ILE A 180 -5.70 -12.01 31.63
N LYS A 181 -4.85 -12.46 30.69
CA LYS A 181 -4.51 -13.88 30.52
C LYS A 181 -3.89 -14.45 31.80
N GLN A 182 -2.97 -13.73 32.42
CA GLN A 182 -2.39 -14.12 33.71
C GLN A 182 -3.44 -14.21 34.82
N LYS A 183 -4.37 -13.24 34.90
CA LYS A 183 -5.44 -13.26 35.90
C LYS A 183 -6.39 -14.45 35.71
N ILE A 184 -6.70 -14.80 34.47
CA ILE A 184 -7.50 -15.97 34.12
C ILE A 184 -6.78 -17.27 34.48
N ILE A 185 -5.46 -17.37 34.24
CA ILE A 185 -4.65 -18.52 34.66
C ILE A 185 -4.67 -18.66 36.19
N LEU A 186 -4.52 -17.57 36.94
CA LEU A 186 -4.60 -17.59 38.40
C LEU A 186 -5.97 -18.09 38.88
N SER A 187 -7.07 -17.55 38.35
CA SER A 187 -8.41 -18.04 38.67
C SER A 187 -8.60 -19.51 38.33
N ARG A 188 -8.03 -19.98 37.20
CA ARG A 188 -8.05 -21.40 36.82
C ARG A 188 -7.31 -22.27 37.85
N THR A 189 -6.13 -21.86 38.30
CA THR A 189 -5.36 -22.56 39.32
C THR A 189 -6.12 -22.61 40.65
N GLU A 190 -6.70 -21.50 41.10
CA GLU A 190 -7.52 -21.47 42.32
C GLU A 190 -8.70 -22.45 42.26
N TYR A 191 -9.37 -22.58 41.11
CA TYR A 191 -10.42 -23.59 40.92
C TYR A 191 -9.91 -25.03 40.99
N ILE A 192 -8.74 -25.32 40.45
CA ILE A 192 -8.14 -26.67 40.46
C ILE A 192 -7.70 -27.06 41.88
N GLU A 193 -7.14 -26.12 42.62
CA GLU A 193 -6.63 -26.34 43.99
C GLU A 193 -7.74 -26.36 45.04
N SER A 194 -8.93 -25.85 44.70
CA SER A 194 -10.09 -25.88 45.59
C SER A 194 -10.73 -27.28 45.65
N SER A 195 -11.30 -27.64 46.80
CA SER A 195 -12.02 -28.90 47.02
C SER A 195 -13.40 -28.95 46.34
N ILE A 196 -13.48 -28.55 45.06
CA ILE A 196 -14.70 -28.53 44.26
C ILE A 196 -14.76 -29.73 43.30
N SER A 197 -15.94 -30.05 42.79
CA SER A 197 -16.10 -31.23 41.93
C SER A 197 -15.35 -31.04 40.60
N GLY A 198 -14.76 -32.12 40.04
CA GLY A 198 -14.08 -32.05 38.74
C GLY A 198 -14.98 -31.57 37.59
N LYS A 199 -16.30 -31.83 37.70
CA LYS A 199 -17.30 -31.31 36.77
C LYS A 199 -17.40 -29.78 36.84
N ASP A 200 -17.38 -29.21 38.04
CA ASP A 200 -17.39 -27.76 38.25
C ASP A 200 -16.08 -27.10 37.79
N VAL A 201 -14.93 -27.74 38.02
CA VAL A 201 -13.63 -27.26 37.49
C VAL A 201 -13.68 -27.15 35.97
N THR A 202 -14.21 -28.17 35.30
CA THR A 202 -14.30 -28.21 33.84
C THR A 202 -15.27 -27.14 33.31
N ALA A 203 -16.43 -26.99 33.95
CA ALA A 203 -17.41 -25.97 33.61
C ALA A 203 -16.86 -24.55 33.82
N ASN A 204 -16.22 -24.27 34.96
CA ASN A 204 -15.59 -22.98 35.23
C ASN A 204 -14.45 -22.68 34.27
N ASN A 205 -13.69 -23.69 33.84
CA ASN A 205 -12.65 -23.51 32.84
C ASN A 205 -13.23 -23.05 31.49
N ALA A 206 -14.31 -23.70 31.02
CA ALA A 206 -14.99 -23.28 29.79
C ALA A 206 -15.53 -21.84 29.89
N ARG A 207 -16.11 -21.48 31.04
CA ARG A 207 -16.58 -20.12 31.32
C ARG A 207 -15.42 -19.11 31.35
N LEU A 208 -14.27 -19.45 31.95
CA LEU A 208 -13.08 -18.60 31.95
C LEU A 208 -12.57 -18.34 30.53
N VAL A 209 -12.61 -19.33 29.63
CA VAL A 209 -12.29 -19.15 28.21
C VAL A 209 -13.27 -18.16 27.55
N ALA A 210 -14.56 -18.23 27.87
CA ALA A 210 -15.54 -17.28 27.37
C ALA A 210 -15.27 -15.84 27.88
N VAL A 211 -14.89 -15.68 29.16
CA VAL A 211 -14.47 -14.39 29.72
C VAL A 211 -13.23 -13.84 29.02
N GLU A 212 -12.24 -14.70 28.75
CA GLU A 212 -11.03 -14.31 28.01
C GLU A 212 -11.39 -13.74 26.64
N ARG A 213 -12.21 -14.45 25.87
CA ARG A 213 -12.65 -14.03 24.53
C ARG A 213 -13.38 -12.70 24.58
N ALA A 214 -14.38 -12.58 25.46
CA ALA A 214 -15.14 -11.34 25.64
C ALA A 214 -14.23 -10.15 25.93
N TYR A 215 -13.27 -10.33 26.85
CA TYR A 215 -12.32 -9.29 27.20
C TYR A 215 -11.43 -8.92 26.02
N LEU A 216 -10.80 -9.89 25.35
CA LEU A 216 -9.85 -9.63 24.26
C LEU A 216 -10.51 -8.89 23.09
N SER A 217 -11.73 -9.30 22.72
CA SER A 217 -12.50 -8.62 21.67
C SER A 217 -12.82 -7.17 22.03
N LEU A 218 -13.32 -6.92 23.24
CA LEU A 218 -13.63 -5.56 23.67
C LEU A 218 -12.38 -4.72 23.93
N ASN A 219 -11.26 -5.33 24.30
CA ASN A 219 -10.00 -4.63 24.46
C ASN A 219 -9.47 -4.09 23.12
N ALA A 220 -9.63 -4.85 22.03
CA ALA A 220 -9.33 -4.36 20.69
C ALA A 220 -10.19 -3.14 20.32
N LEU A 221 -11.48 -3.15 20.67
CA LEU A 221 -12.38 -2.00 20.49
C LEU A 221 -11.96 -0.80 21.35
N LEU A 222 -11.49 -1.02 22.58
CA LEU A 222 -10.98 0.04 23.45
C LEU A 222 -9.66 0.65 22.96
N GLU A 223 -8.78 -0.14 22.33
CA GLU A 223 -7.60 0.40 21.66
C GLU A 223 -7.99 1.24 20.44
N LEU A 224 -8.99 0.81 19.64
CA LEU A 224 -9.55 1.66 18.59
C LEU A 224 -10.06 3.00 19.15
N GLU A 225 -10.86 2.96 20.23
CA GLU A 225 -11.37 4.17 20.89
C GLU A 225 -10.25 5.09 21.37
N LYS A 226 -9.20 4.53 21.95
CA LYS A 226 -8.03 5.27 22.45
C LYS A 226 -7.34 6.08 21.36
N TYR A 227 -7.18 5.52 20.16
CA TYR A 227 -6.47 6.19 19.06
C TYR A 227 -7.38 7.07 18.20
N THR A 228 -8.69 6.79 18.16
CA THR A 228 -9.58 7.38 17.15
C THR A 228 -10.80 8.11 17.72
N ALA A 229 -11.28 7.73 18.91
CA ALA A 229 -12.53 8.19 19.51
C ALA A 229 -13.77 8.00 18.60
N LEU A 230 -13.86 6.84 17.94
CA LEU A 230 -14.87 6.54 16.91
C LEU A 230 -15.90 5.48 17.29
N VAL A 231 -15.85 4.88 18.49
CA VAL A 231 -16.74 3.75 18.84
C VAL A 231 -18.20 4.16 18.85
N VAL A 232 -18.50 5.40 19.25
CA VAL A 232 -19.87 5.94 19.24
C VAL A 232 -20.41 6.07 17.81
N SER A 233 -19.61 6.64 16.89
CA SER A 233 -19.97 6.75 15.47
C SER A 233 -20.14 5.36 14.83
N LEU A 234 -19.24 4.42 15.17
CA LEU A 234 -19.32 3.02 14.74
C LEU A 234 -20.63 2.38 15.22
N SER A 235 -20.97 2.50 16.50
CA SER A 235 -22.22 1.96 17.05
C SER A 235 -23.45 2.50 16.33
N GLY A 236 -23.51 3.82 16.10
CA GLY A 236 -24.63 4.45 15.41
C GLY A 236 -24.83 3.96 13.97
N ILE A 237 -23.75 3.74 13.22
CA ILE A 237 -23.81 3.19 11.86
C ILE A 237 -24.15 1.70 11.90
N TYR A 238 -23.54 0.95 12.81
CA TYR A 238 -23.72 -0.49 12.92
C TYR A 238 -25.16 -0.87 13.31
N ARG A 239 -25.77 -0.18 14.28
CA ARG A 239 -27.19 -0.38 14.67
C ARG A 239 -28.15 -0.20 13.49
N LYS A 240 -27.95 0.87 12.70
CA LYS A 240 -28.74 1.10 11.48
C LYS A 240 -28.57 -0.02 10.47
N MET A 241 -27.35 -0.53 10.32
CA MET A 241 -27.04 -1.63 9.41
C MET A 241 -27.65 -2.96 9.87
N THR A 242 -27.70 -3.24 11.17
CA THR A 242 -28.36 -4.43 11.70
C THR A 242 -29.88 -4.35 11.62
N GLU A 243 -30.46 -3.17 11.79
CA GLU A 243 -31.91 -2.95 11.73
C GLU A 243 -32.45 -2.92 10.28
N HIS A 244 -31.75 -2.24 9.37
CA HIS A 244 -32.26 -1.90 8.03
C HIS A 244 -31.44 -2.55 6.89
N GLY A 245 -30.41 -3.33 7.22
CA GLY A 245 -29.46 -3.90 6.27
C GLY A 245 -28.46 -2.88 5.70
N ILE A 246 -27.55 -3.35 4.85
CA ILE A 246 -26.49 -2.54 4.22
C ILE A 246 -27.06 -1.45 3.28
N PHE A 247 -28.26 -1.67 2.72
CA PHE A 247 -28.91 -0.81 1.72
C PHE A 247 -29.55 0.46 2.29
N CYS A 248 -29.51 0.65 3.61
CA CYS A 248 -30.06 1.83 4.28
C CYS A 248 -29.33 3.15 3.93
N ASN A 249 -28.12 3.07 3.40
CA ASN A 249 -27.33 4.23 2.99
C ASN A 249 -26.64 3.95 1.64
N SER A 250 -26.83 4.85 0.67
CA SER A 250 -26.26 4.71 -0.67
C SER A 250 -24.73 4.58 -0.64
N ILE A 251 -24.03 5.24 0.30
CA ILE A 251 -22.57 5.13 0.39
C ILE A 251 -22.13 3.78 0.97
N ASN A 252 -22.84 3.24 1.96
CA ASN A 252 -22.55 1.92 2.53
C ASN A 252 -22.77 0.82 1.49
N ARG A 253 -23.80 0.98 0.64
CA ARG A 253 -24.03 0.11 -0.50
C ARG A 253 -22.85 0.13 -1.47
N ILE A 254 -22.41 1.31 -1.91
CA ILE A 254 -21.28 1.45 -2.84
C ILE A 254 -20.01 0.87 -2.22
N LEU A 255 -19.75 1.17 -0.94
CA LEU A 255 -18.62 0.66 -0.17
C LEU A 255 -18.62 -0.87 -0.09
N HIS A 256 -19.76 -1.50 0.17
CA HIS A 256 -19.90 -2.96 0.14
C HIS A 256 -19.56 -3.56 -1.22
N HIS A 257 -20.09 -2.99 -2.31
CA HIS A 257 -19.82 -3.51 -3.66
C HIS A 257 -18.33 -3.38 -3.98
N TYR A 258 -17.73 -2.22 -3.68
CA TYR A 258 -16.30 -2.02 -3.91
C TYR A 258 -15.43 -2.99 -3.12
N ILE A 259 -15.71 -3.21 -1.83
CA ILE A 259 -14.85 -4.06 -0.96
C ILE A 259 -15.00 -5.55 -1.27
N TYR A 260 -16.21 -6.02 -1.59
CA TYR A 260 -16.51 -7.47 -1.61
C TYR A 260 -16.86 -8.04 -2.99
N SER A 261 -16.94 -7.26 -4.07
CA SER A 261 -17.12 -7.79 -5.44
C SER A 261 -15.85 -8.44 -5.98
N GLU A 262 -15.90 -9.44 -6.86
CA GLU A 262 -14.66 -10.07 -7.38
C GLU A 262 -13.82 -9.13 -8.24
N GLN A 263 -14.46 -8.22 -8.97
CA GLN A 263 -13.78 -7.31 -9.89
C GLN A 263 -13.50 -5.96 -9.25
N TYR A 264 -12.29 -5.43 -9.51
CA TYR A 264 -11.93 -4.06 -9.18
C TYR A 264 -12.75 -3.08 -10.03
N ASP A 265 -13.33 -2.07 -9.37
CA ASP A 265 -14.09 -1.00 -10.04
C ASP A 265 -13.64 0.38 -9.54
N GLU A 266 -12.90 1.09 -10.40
CA GLU A 266 -12.39 2.44 -10.12
C GLU A 266 -13.53 3.47 -9.96
N THR A 267 -14.67 3.27 -10.62
CA THR A 267 -15.80 4.20 -10.54
C THR A 267 -16.46 4.18 -9.16
N LEU A 268 -16.54 3.00 -8.53
CA LEU A 268 -17.02 2.87 -7.16
C LEU A 268 -16.03 3.49 -6.18
N LEU A 269 -14.72 3.25 -6.37
CA LEU A 269 -13.67 3.86 -5.56
C LEU A 269 -13.73 5.39 -5.59
N TYR A 270 -13.84 5.97 -6.79
CA TYR A 270 -14.00 7.41 -6.98
C TYR A 270 -15.26 7.92 -6.26
N SER A 271 -16.39 7.22 -6.40
CA SER A 271 -17.65 7.60 -5.76
C SER A 271 -17.55 7.64 -4.23
N ILE A 272 -16.85 6.67 -3.62
CA ILE A 272 -16.64 6.60 -2.17
C ILE A 272 -15.76 7.76 -1.70
N THR A 273 -14.59 7.89 -2.30
CA THR A 273 -13.58 8.88 -1.90
C THR A 273 -14.05 10.31 -2.13
N TRP A 274 -14.79 10.56 -3.23
CA TRP A 274 -15.45 11.83 -3.48
C TRP A 274 -16.48 12.18 -2.39
N SER A 275 -17.32 11.22 -2.00
CA SER A 275 -18.32 11.42 -0.95
C SER A 275 -17.68 11.77 0.40
N TRP A 276 -16.64 11.03 0.78
CA TRP A 276 -15.89 11.30 2.01
C TRP A 276 -15.17 12.66 1.96
N ASN A 277 -14.53 13.00 0.84
CA ASN A 277 -13.90 14.30 0.64
C ASN A 277 -14.90 15.46 0.75
N ARG A 278 -16.06 15.34 0.10
CA ARG A 278 -17.10 16.38 0.10
C ARG A 278 -17.73 16.60 1.47
N LYS A 279 -17.78 15.60 2.35
CA LYS A 279 -18.26 15.79 3.73
C LYS A 279 -17.19 16.37 4.65
N THR A 280 -15.95 15.94 4.44
CA THR A 280 -14.84 16.21 5.36
C THR A 280 -14.22 17.59 5.14
N THR A 281 -14.05 18.00 3.88
CA THR A 281 -13.18 19.13 3.52
C THR A 281 -13.85 20.49 3.43
N PRO A 282 -15.11 20.68 3.00
CA PRO A 282 -15.68 22.02 2.87
C PRO A 282 -15.62 22.90 4.13
N PRO A 283 -15.77 22.38 5.36
CA PRO A 283 -15.66 23.20 6.57
C PRO A 283 -14.25 23.76 6.83
N ILE A 284 -13.22 23.21 6.20
CA ILE A 284 -11.80 23.52 6.47
C ILE A 284 -11.06 24.01 5.23
N SER A 285 -11.68 23.92 4.06
CA SER A 285 -11.08 24.27 2.79
C SER A 285 -11.19 25.76 2.50
N VAL A 286 -10.11 26.31 1.97
CA VAL A 286 -10.05 27.62 1.36
C VAL A 286 -10.59 27.51 -0.07
N THR A 287 -11.59 28.31 -0.41
CA THR A 287 -12.15 28.36 -1.76
C THR A 287 -11.17 29.06 -2.69
N LEU A 288 -10.54 28.29 -3.58
CA LEU A 288 -9.72 28.86 -4.66
C LEU A 288 -10.62 29.39 -5.78
N LYS A 289 -10.13 30.42 -6.48
CA LYS A 289 -10.69 30.80 -7.78
C LYS A 289 -10.52 29.65 -8.78
N GLU A 290 -11.37 29.64 -9.80
CA GLU A 290 -11.41 28.58 -10.81
C GLU A 290 -10.06 28.37 -11.52
N GLU A 291 -9.38 29.45 -11.94
CA GLU A 291 -8.12 29.32 -12.67
C GLU A 291 -6.97 28.68 -11.86
N PRO A 292 -6.63 29.13 -10.64
CA PRO A 292 -5.63 28.45 -9.80
C PRO A 292 -5.96 26.98 -9.56
N TYR A 293 -7.24 26.66 -9.31
CA TYR A 293 -7.67 25.27 -9.13
C TYR A 293 -7.42 24.44 -10.40
N ARG A 294 -7.83 24.94 -11.57
CA ARG A 294 -7.59 24.29 -12.86
C ARG A 294 -6.10 24.03 -13.08
N TYR A 295 -5.23 25.01 -12.83
CA TYR A 295 -3.79 24.83 -13.02
C TYR A 295 -3.15 23.84 -12.03
N ILE A 296 -3.68 23.73 -10.81
CA ILE A 296 -3.25 22.68 -9.88
C ILE A 296 -3.61 21.29 -10.40
N ILE A 297 -4.79 21.13 -11.01
CA ILE A 297 -5.18 19.87 -11.67
C ILE A 297 -4.29 19.60 -12.90
N GLU A 298 -3.92 20.63 -13.68
CA GLU A 298 -2.99 20.45 -14.79
C GLU A 298 -1.58 20.05 -14.35
N LEU A 299 -1.07 20.60 -13.24
CA LEU A 299 0.20 20.15 -12.66
C LEU A 299 0.20 18.65 -12.35
N ARG A 300 -0.92 18.13 -11.82
CA ARG A 300 -1.10 16.69 -11.60
C ARG A 300 -1.03 15.93 -12.93
N ASN A 301 -1.73 16.40 -13.96
CA ASN A 301 -1.76 15.75 -15.27
C ASN A 301 -0.39 15.74 -15.96
N ILE A 302 0.38 16.83 -15.85
CA ILE A 302 1.75 16.93 -16.36
C ILE A 302 2.59 15.78 -15.82
N VAL A 303 2.59 15.58 -14.49
CA VAL A 303 3.44 14.60 -13.80
C VAL A 303 2.94 13.16 -13.98
N PHE A 304 1.66 12.89 -13.77
CA PHE A 304 1.17 11.51 -13.62
C PHE A 304 0.50 10.92 -14.87
N ASN A 305 -0.05 11.73 -15.79
CA ASN A 305 -0.82 11.18 -16.91
C ASN A 305 0.10 10.65 -18.02
N THR A 306 0.40 9.36 -18.01
CA THR A 306 1.28 8.74 -19.01
C THR A 306 0.63 8.56 -20.39
N ASN A 307 -0.69 8.75 -20.51
CA ASN A 307 -1.46 8.56 -21.74
C ASN A 307 -1.65 9.85 -22.55
N GLN A 308 -1.42 11.02 -21.95
CA GLN A 308 -1.61 12.30 -22.62
C GLN A 308 -0.48 12.58 -23.61
N SER A 309 -0.84 12.76 -24.88
CA SER A 309 0.08 13.08 -25.98
C SER A 309 0.34 14.59 -26.17
N GLY A 310 -0.41 15.46 -25.48
CA GLY A 310 -0.28 16.91 -25.61
C GLY A 310 0.99 17.46 -24.98
N SER A 311 1.64 18.38 -25.68
CA SER A 311 2.78 19.18 -25.19
C SER A 311 2.32 20.52 -24.62
N TYR A 312 3.18 21.14 -23.82
CA TYR A 312 2.97 22.45 -23.20
C TYR A 312 3.95 23.45 -23.81
N SER A 313 3.43 24.62 -24.15
CA SER A 313 4.24 25.72 -24.66
C SER A 313 4.87 26.53 -23.53
N GLY A 314 5.90 27.32 -23.85
CA GLY A 314 6.46 28.28 -22.90
C GLY A 314 5.42 29.28 -22.37
N TRP A 315 4.42 29.63 -23.19
CA TRP A 315 3.31 30.51 -22.79
C TRP A 315 2.42 29.89 -21.72
N ASP A 316 2.15 28.58 -21.80
CA ASP A 316 1.39 27.86 -20.78
C ASP A 316 2.08 27.97 -19.42
N PHE A 317 3.40 27.77 -19.40
CA PHE A 317 4.19 27.87 -18.17
C PHE A 317 4.23 29.28 -17.58
N ILE A 318 4.32 30.31 -18.43
CA ILE A 318 4.26 31.71 -17.98
C ILE A 318 2.89 31.98 -17.36
N LYS A 319 1.80 31.57 -18.02
CA LYS A 319 0.43 31.80 -17.54
C LYS A 319 0.16 31.05 -16.23
N MET A 320 0.52 29.78 -16.15
CA MET A 320 0.42 28.95 -14.94
C MET A 320 1.21 29.57 -13.78
N SER A 321 2.47 29.93 -14.02
CA SER A 321 3.35 30.52 -13.01
C SER A 321 2.83 31.86 -12.49
N ALA A 322 2.35 32.74 -13.39
CA ALA A 322 1.78 34.02 -13.00
C ALA A 322 0.53 33.82 -12.15
N CYS A 323 -0.39 32.95 -12.58
CA CYS A 323 -1.65 32.67 -11.88
C CYS A 323 -1.44 32.11 -10.46
N LEU A 324 -0.50 31.15 -10.30
CA LEU A 324 -0.21 30.57 -8.99
C LEU A 324 0.50 31.56 -8.05
N LYS A 325 1.34 32.47 -8.59
CA LYS A 325 2.02 33.53 -7.81
C LYS A 325 1.08 34.65 -7.38
N SER A 326 0.12 35.03 -8.22
CA SER A 326 -0.83 36.11 -7.94
C SER A 326 -2.07 35.66 -7.15
N SER A 327 -2.09 34.43 -6.64
CA SER A 327 -3.24 33.91 -5.89
C SER A 327 -3.44 34.66 -4.57
N ASN A 328 -4.69 35.06 -4.29
CA ASN A 328 -5.10 35.67 -3.01
C ASN A 328 -4.89 34.74 -1.80
N HIS A 329 -4.60 33.45 -2.04
CA HIS A 329 -4.30 32.43 -1.03
C HIS A 329 -2.91 31.85 -1.28
N SER A 330 -1.92 32.72 -1.38
CA SER A 330 -0.53 32.37 -1.67
C SER A 330 0.03 31.37 -0.66
N ASP A 331 -0.41 31.42 0.59
CA ASP A 331 -0.04 30.47 1.65
C ASP A 331 -0.35 29.02 1.26
N VAL A 332 -1.56 28.75 0.78
CA VAL A 332 -2.02 27.40 0.42
C VAL A 332 -1.56 26.98 -0.99
N VAL A 333 -1.36 27.94 -1.90
CA VAL A 333 -0.95 27.66 -3.30
C VAL A 333 0.57 27.54 -3.46
N LYS A 334 1.36 28.09 -2.52
CA LYS A 334 2.84 28.10 -2.58
C LYS A 334 3.48 26.73 -2.86
N PRO A 335 3.05 25.61 -2.23
CA PRO A 335 3.61 24.29 -2.55
C PRO A 335 3.44 23.89 -4.03
N TYR A 336 2.30 24.22 -4.64
CA TYR A 336 2.03 23.98 -6.07
C TYR A 336 2.85 24.91 -6.96
N ALA A 337 3.05 26.17 -6.55
CA ALA A 337 3.95 27.08 -7.25
C ALA A 337 5.40 26.59 -7.24
N LYS A 338 5.86 25.91 -6.18
CA LYS A 338 7.18 25.25 -6.15
C LYS A 338 7.26 24.10 -7.16
N LEU A 339 6.21 23.28 -7.30
CA LEU A 339 6.16 22.23 -8.31
C LEU A 339 6.18 22.82 -9.73
N MET A 340 5.45 23.91 -9.98
CA MET A 340 5.51 24.64 -11.25
C MET A 340 6.92 25.15 -11.54
N ALA A 341 7.61 25.72 -10.55
CA ALA A 341 8.99 26.17 -10.70
C ALA A 341 9.95 25.02 -11.04
N LEU A 342 9.78 23.85 -10.41
CA LEU A 342 10.54 22.64 -10.74
C LEU A 342 10.32 22.22 -12.20
N ILE A 343 9.07 22.21 -12.65
CA ILE A 343 8.71 21.89 -14.05
C ILE A 343 9.35 22.90 -15.01
N CYS A 344 9.34 24.20 -14.70
CA CYS A 344 9.99 25.22 -15.54
C CYS A 344 11.52 25.04 -15.65
N LEU A 345 12.18 24.56 -14.59
CA LEU A 345 13.61 24.25 -14.64
C LEU A 345 13.86 23.06 -15.56
N LEU A 346 13.09 21.99 -15.38
CA LEU A 346 13.18 20.79 -16.22
C LEU A 346 12.86 21.08 -17.69
N SER A 347 11.85 21.91 -17.99
CA SER A 347 11.50 22.29 -19.36
C SER A 347 12.63 23.02 -20.09
N ARG A 348 13.59 23.60 -19.36
CA ARG A 348 14.76 24.33 -19.89
C ARG A 348 16.07 23.56 -19.72
N GLU A 349 15.97 22.28 -19.35
CA GLU A 349 17.12 21.40 -19.10
C GLU A 349 18.03 21.83 -17.95
N GLU A 350 17.54 22.69 -17.04
CA GLU A 350 18.27 23.19 -15.87
C GLU A 350 18.29 22.13 -14.75
N LEU A 351 18.94 20.99 -15.02
CA LEU A 351 18.97 19.81 -14.14
C LEU A 351 19.57 20.09 -12.76
N THR A 352 20.63 20.90 -12.68
CA THR A 352 21.26 21.24 -11.40
C THR A 352 20.31 22.06 -10.53
N GLY A 353 19.65 23.07 -11.10
CA GLY A 353 18.65 23.85 -10.39
C GLY A 353 17.46 23.01 -9.94
N ALA A 354 16.97 22.12 -10.81
CA ALA A 354 15.90 21.19 -10.49
C ALA A 354 16.29 20.23 -9.34
N TRP A 355 17.52 19.71 -9.36
CA TRP A 355 18.06 18.83 -8.33
C TRP A 355 18.23 19.53 -6.99
N THR A 356 18.72 20.77 -6.97
CA THR A 356 18.78 21.57 -5.73
C THR A 356 17.38 21.80 -5.18
N LEU A 357 16.45 22.29 -6.02
CA LEU A 357 15.11 22.63 -5.58
C LEU A 357 14.32 21.44 -5.03
N VAL A 358 14.43 20.25 -5.64
CA VAL A 358 13.72 19.05 -5.16
C VAL A 358 14.34 18.49 -3.86
N ASN A 359 15.63 18.73 -3.62
CA ASN A 359 16.29 18.31 -2.37
C ASN A 359 15.94 19.22 -1.19
N ASP A 360 15.62 20.49 -1.45
CA ASP A 360 15.20 21.47 -0.44
C ASP A 360 13.72 21.31 -0.02
N ILE A 361 12.96 20.41 -0.66
CA ILE A 361 11.58 20.11 -0.28
C ILE A 361 11.55 19.09 0.85
N ASP A 362 11.01 19.50 2.00
CA ASP A 362 10.54 18.56 3.00
C ASP A 362 9.21 17.94 2.56
N ILE A 363 9.24 16.62 2.31
CA ILE A 363 8.09 15.86 1.81
C ILE A 363 7.02 15.71 2.90
N GLU A 364 7.42 15.63 4.18
CA GLU A 364 6.50 15.40 5.30
C GLU A 364 5.67 16.65 5.63
N GLU A 365 6.20 17.84 5.30
CA GLU A 365 5.53 19.13 5.48
C GLU A 365 4.61 19.51 4.29
N LEU A 366 4.64 18.76 3.18
CA LEU A 366 3.77 19.04 2.03
C LEU A 366 2.30 18.76 2.39
N PRO A 367 1.34 19.54 1.86
CA PRO A 367 -0.08 19.35 2.16
C PRO A 367 -0.61 18.01 1.59
N ILE A 368 -1.66 17.47 2.23
CA ILE A 368 -2.39 16.29 1.71
C ILE A 368 -2.81 16.52 0.25
N GLY A 369 -2.52 15.51 -0.57
CA GLY A 369 -2.82 15.49 -1.99
C GLY A 369 -1.68 14.81 -2.77
N PHE A 370 -1.61 15.09 -4.07
CA PHE A 370 -0.64 14.46 -4.96
C PHE A 370 0.81 14.98 -4.83
N LEU A 371 1.06 16.10 -4.12
CA LEU A 371 2.37 16.74 -4.10
C LEU A 371 3.50 15.86 -3.53
N PRO A 372 3.32 15.16 -2.38
CA PRO A 372 4.36 14.26 -1.87
C PRO A 372 4.80 13.21 -2.90
N ALA A 373 3.84 12.63 -3.63
CA ALA A 373 4.13 11.69 -4.70
C ALA A 373 4.82 12.37 -5.89
N ALA A 374 4.34 13.55 -6.33
CA ALA A 374 4.91 14.25 -7.49
C ALA A 374 6.38 14.62 -7.28
N PHE A 375 6.70 15.23 -6.14
CA PHE A 375 8.09 15.54 -5.79
C PHE A 375 8.92 14.27 -5.62
N SER A 376 8.38 13.20 -5.03
CA SER A 376 9.10 11.93 -4.87
C SER A 376 9.40 11.25 -6.21
N VAL A 377 8.46 11.26 -7.16
CA VAL A 377 8.66 10.74 -8.54
C VAL A 377 9.80 11.51 -9.21
N ILE A 378 9.74 12.85 -9.20
CA ILE A 378 10.76 13.69 -9.84
C ILE A 378 12.12 13.52 -9.15
N LYS A 379 12.17 13.48 -7.81
CA LYS A 379 13.39 13.28 -7.03
C LYS A 379 14.03 11.93 -7.33
N LEU A 380 13.23 10.86 -7.35
CA LEU A 380 13.69 9.51 -7.67
C LEU A 380 14.27 9.48 -9.08
N ALA A 381 13.55 10.04 -10.05
CA ALA A 381 13.97 10.08 -11.45
C ALA A 381 15.26 10.91 -11.65
N LEU A 382 15.35 12.09 -11.05
CA LEU A 382 16.57 12.90 -11.10
C LEU A 382 17.76 12.19 -10.46
N LYS A 383 17.56 11.43 -9.37
CA LYS A 383 18.62 10.61 -8.79
C LYS A 383 19.08 9.51 -9.75
N VAL A 384 18.15 8.84 -10.45
CA VAL A 384 18.47 7.87 -11.50
C VAL A 384 19.21 8.52 -12.67
N LYS A 385 18.88 9.77 -13.02
CA LYS A 385 19.52 10.52 -14.10
C LYS A 385 20.94 10.98 -13.75
N LEU A 386 21.11 11.57 -12.57
CA LEU A 386 22.32 12.30 -12.17
C LEU A 386 23.31 11.44 -11.37
N GLU A 387 22.81 10.45 -10.63
CA GLU A 387 23.60 9.69 -9.66
C GLU A 387 23.38 8.17 -9.77
N ARG A 388 23.11 7.66 -10.98
CA ARG A 388 22.76 6.24 -11.23
C ARG A 388 23.71 5.25 -10.54
N ASN A 389 25.01 5.51 -10.62
CA ASN A 389 26.06 4.66 -10.05
C ASN A 389 26.12 4.68 -8.51
N LYS A 390 25.46 5.63 -7.85
CA LYS A 390 25.37 5.71 -6.39
C LYS A 390 24.12 5.02 -5.83
N ILE A 391 23.22 4.55 -6.70
CA ILE A 391 22.01 3.84 -6.27
C ILE A 391 22.39 2.42 -5.86
N ARG A 392 22.11 2.10 -4.61
CA ARG A 392 22.27 0.77 -4.00
C ARG A 392 20.94 0.33 -3.42
N ASP A 393 20.87 -0.94 -3.03
CA ASP A 393 19.69 -1.48 -2.36
C ASP A 393 19.27 -0.61 -1.18
N GLY A 394 18.01 -0.23 -1.22
CA GLY A 394 17.38 0.56 -0.18
C GLY A 394 17.50 2.09 -0.31
N VAL A 395 18.38 2.61 -1.17
CA VAL A 395 18.58 4.07 -1.30
C VAL A 395 17.30 4.81 -1.74
N LEU A 396 16.42 4.14 -2.47
CA LEU A 396 15.19 4.75 -3.02
C LEU A 396 13.95 4.56 -2.13
N LEU A 397 14.06 3.86 -1.00
CA LEU A 397 12.90 3.40 -0.23
C LEU A 397 12.02 4.50 0.33
N SER A 398 12.61 5.58 0.86
CA SER A 398 11.85 6.70 1.38
C SER A 398 10.98 7.35 0.29
N MET A 399 11.53 7.50 -0.92
CA MET A 399 10.80 8.01 -2.08
C MET A 399 9.71 7.03 -2.54
N ILE A 400 10.01 5.72 -2.59
CA ILE A 400 9.03 4.68 -2.94
C ILE A 400 7.83 4.71 -1.99
N ASN A 401 8.07 4.77 -0.68
CA ASN A 401 7.01 4.80 0.33
C ASN A 401 6.13 6.06 0.18
N SER A 402 6.74 7.22 -0.06
CA SER A 402 5.99 8.47 -0.29
C SER A 402 5.15 8.43 -1.57
N ILE A 403 5.69 7.83 -2.65
CA ILE A 403 4.96 7.63 -3.91
C ILE A 403 3.74 6.76 -3.65
N LEU A 404 3.92 5.59 -3.03
CA LEU A 404 2.83 4.65 -2.78
C LEU A 404 1.69 5.25 -1.95
N ALA A 405 2.03 6.01 -0.91
CA ALA A 405 1.03 6.60 -0.03
C ALA A 405 0.22 7.75 -0.65
N ASN A 406 0.72 8.41 -1.72
CA ASN A 406 0.13 9.66 -2.22
C ASN A 406 -0.09 9.70 -3.75
N GLN A 407 0.29 8.67 -4.51
CA GLN A 407 0.10 8.64 -5.97
C GLN A 407 -1.35 8.39 -6.39
N GLY A 408 -2.23 8.02 -5.46
CA GLY A 408 -3.60 7.61 -5.75
C GLY A 408 -3.65 6.23 -6.42
N VAL A 409 -4.72 5.98 -7.20
CA VAL A 409 -4.88 4.72 -7.97
C VAL A 409 -4.55 4.90 -9.44
N LEU A 410 -3.89 5.99 -9.80
CA LEU A 410 -3.26 6.20 -11.10
C LEU A 410 -2.13 5.18 -11.27
N THR A 411 -2.53 3.96 -11.54
CA THR A 411 -1.65 2.87 -11.89
C THR A 411 -1.85 2.68 -13.37
N ASP A 412 -0.84 3.06 -14.13
CA ASP A 412 -0.63 2.60 -15.48
C ASP A 412 -0.31 1.09 -15.45
N TYR A 413 -1.22 0.30 -14.85
CA TYR A 413 -1.09 -1.13 -14.71
C TYR A 413 -1.52 -1.71 -16.05
N ARG A 414 -0.53 -2.10 -16.85
CA ARG A 414 -0.77 -3.18 -17.80
C ARG A 414 -1.21 -4.37 -16.96
N ALA A 415 -2.51 -4.70 -17.05
CA ALA A 415 -3.00 -5.95 -16.54
C ALA A 415 -2.08 -7.06 -17.05
N VAL A 416 -1.67 -7.93 -16.12
CA VAL A 416 -1.02 -9.21 -16.41
C VAL A 416 -1.61 -9.71 -17.72
N THR A 417 -0.75 -9.93 -18.71
CA THR A 417 -1.16 -10.48 -20.01
C THR A 417 -2.11 -11.65 -19.77
N GLN A 418 -3.11 -11.82 -20.65
CA GLN A 418 -4.18 -12.83 -20.57
C GLN A 418 -3.72 -14.29 -20.36
N GLN A 419 -2.41 -14.55 -20.24
CA GLN A 419 -1.77 -15.85 -20.05
C GLN A 419 -1.21 -16.11 -18.64
N GLY A 420 -1.38 -15.21 -17.67
CA GLY A 420 -1.06 -15.53 -16.26
C GLY A 420 0.44 -15.69 -15.92
N ILE A 421 1.35 -15.37 -16.84
CA ILE A 421 2.79 -15.33 -16.53
C ILE A 421 3.07 -14.03 -15.78
N VAL A 422 3.32 -14.15 -14.48
CA VAL A 422 3.69 -13.03 -13.62
C VAL A 422 5.13 -12.63 -13.95
N SER A 423 5.30 -11.44 -14.51
CA SER A 423 6.62 -10.84 -14.75
C SER A 423 7.43 -10.77 -13.44
N PRO A 424 8.61 -11.42 -13.37
CA PRO A 424 9.44 -11.39 -12.16
C PRO A 424 9.83 -9.98 -11.74
N MET A 425 9.99 -9.05 -12.69
CA MET A 425 10.31 -7.66 -12.37
C MET A 425 9.10 -6.88 -11.87
N ALA A 426 7.90 -7.16 -12.38
CA ALA A 426 6.67 -6.49 -11.93
C ALA A 426 6.12 -7.05 -10.60
N SER A 427 6.50 -8.28 -10.23
CA SER A 427 6.10 -8.89 -8.94
C SER A 427 6.76 -8.20 -7.74
N SER A 428 7.94 -7.62 -7.92
CA SER A 428 8.56 -6.72 -6.95
C SER A 428 7.91 -5.34 -7.03
N ALA A 429 7.11 -5.01 -6.02
CA ALA A 429 6.45 -3.71 -5.95
C ALA A 429 7.44 -2.52 -5.95
N ASN A 430 8.65 -2.71 -5.39
CA ASN A 430 9.72 -1.71 -5.46
C ASN A 430 10.16 -1.46 -6.90
N ASN A 431 10.46 -2.54 -7.62
CA ASN A 431 10.86 -2.45 -9.02
C ASN A 431 9.74 -1.78 -9.83
N LEU A 432 8.49 -2.16 -9.62
CA LEU A 432 7.35 -1.57 -10.31
C LEU A 432 7.21 -0.06 -10.03
N VAL A 433 7.38 0.40 -8.80
CA VAL A 433 7.32 1.83 -8.45
C VAL A 433 8.48 2.60 -9.11
N ILE A 434 9.70 2.05 -9.08
CA ILE A 434 10.87 2.67 -9.73
C ILE A 434 10.65 2.77 -11.25
N MET A 435 10.25 1.67 -11.88
CA MET A 435 9.95 1.60 -13.31
C MET A 435 8.87 2.63 -13.71
N ARG A 436 7.79 2.74 -12.92
CA ARG A 436 6.73 3.73 -13.14
C ARG A 436 7.21 5.16 -12.97
N ALA A 437 7.99 5.45 -11.94
CA ALA A 437 8.52 6.79 -11.72
C ALA A 437 9.42 7.24 -12.89
N VAL A 438 10.26 6.33 -13.43
CA VAL A 438 11.05 6.59 -14.64
C VAL A 438 10.15 6.88 -15.84
N LYS A 439 9.10 6.06 -16.06
CA LYS A 439 8.14 6.28 -17.14
C LYS A 439 7.44 7.65 -17.02
N MET A 440 6.86 7.92 -15.85
CA MET A 440 6.16 9.17 -15.55
C MET A 440 7.07 10.37 -15.82
N TYR A 441 8.31 10.31 -15.35
CA TYR A 441 9.30 11.36 -15.60
C TYR A 441 9.62 11.53 -17.08
N ASN A 442 9.93 10.46 -17.81
CA ASN A 442 10.26 10.54 -19.24
C ASN A 442 9.09 11.08 -20.07
N VAL A 443 7.86 10.64 -19.78
CA VAL A 443 6.66 11.15 -20.43
C VAL A 443 6.43 12.62 -20.06
N MET A 444 6.60 12.99 -18.78
CA MET A 444 6.52 14.38 -18.33
C MET A 444 7.52 15.26 -19.09
N ILE A 445 8.80 14.85 -19.17
CA ILE A 445 9.84 15.54 -19.93
C ILE A 445 9.41 15.75 -21.38
N ARG A 446 8.82 14.73 -22.01
CA ARG A 446 8.35 14.85 -23.39
C ARG A 446 7.25 15.90 -23.57
N LYS A 447 6.37 16.05 -22.58
CA LYS A 447 5.30 17.07 -22.60
C LYS A 447 5.83 18.48 -22.41
N ILE A 448 6.87 18.66 -21.60
CA ILE A 448 7.28 19.99 -21.11
C ILE A 448 8.52 20.55 -21.80
N SER A 449 9.33 19.71 -22.44
CA SER A 449 10.59 20.12 -23.05
C SER A 449 10.34 21.00 -24.27
N TYR A 450 11.06 22.14 -24.36
CA TYR A 450 11.05 22.97 -25.57
C TYR A 450 11.61 22.21 -26.80
N LEU A 451 12.44 21.19 -26.59
CA LEU A 451 12.99 20.37 -27.66
C LEU A 451 11.92 19.60 -28.43
N HIS A 452 10.72 19.43 -27.88
CA HIS A 452 9.62 18.81 -28.60
C HIS A 452 9.22 19.56 -29.87
N GLU A 453 9.39 20.88 -29.90
CA GLU A 453 9.14 21.69 -31.10
C GLU A 453 10.21 21.47 -32.19
N VAL A 454 11.40 21.00 -31.79
CA VAL A 454 12.56 20.82 -32.66
C VAL A 454 12.68 19.37 -33.14
N ASP A 455 12.58 18.41 -32.22
CA ASP A 455 12.64 16.98 -32.49
C ASP A 455 11.59 16.22 -31.64
N PRO A 456 10.37 16.03 -32.18
CA PRO A 456 9.30 15.35 -31.45
C PRO A 456 9.59 13.89 -31.10
N PHE A 457 10.55 13.25 -31.76
CA PHE A 457 10.86 11.82 -31.65
C PHE A 457 12.24 11.54 -31.06
N GLY A 458 13.03 12.58 -30.82
CA GLY A 458 14.36 12.49 -30.24
C GLY A 458 14.39 12.11 -28.77
N ILE A 459 15.58 11.73 -28.32
CA ILE A 459 15.90 11.50 -26.91
C ILE A 459 16.33 12.82 -26.30
N TYR A 460 15.57 13.36 -25.34
CA TYR A 460 15.91 14.63 -24.71
C TYR A 460 17.04 14.48 -23.69
N PRO A 461 18.03 15.40 -23.65
CA PRO A 461 19.20 15.27 -22.78
C PRO A 461 18.87 15.10 -21.30
N HIS A 462 17.77 15.68 -20.84
CA HIS A 462 17.30 15.61 -19.46
C HIS A 462 16.30 14.46 -19.20
N ALA A 463 15.94 13.66 -20.20
CA ALA A 463 15.23 12.39 -20.04
C ALA A 463 16.18 11.28 -19.55
N ILE A 464 15.62 10.24 -18.94
CA ILE A 464 16.35 9.05 -18.51
C ILE A 464 16.38 8.05 -19.66
N SER A 465 17.56 7.86 -20.24
CA SER A 465 17.81 6.88 -21.30
C SER A 465 18.98 5.96 -20.94
N GLY A 466 19.20 4.92 -21.74
CA GLY A 466 20.30 3.97 -21.63
C GLY A 466 20.16 2.99 -20.46
N LEU A 467 18.97 2.87 -19.86
CA LEU A 467 18.75 1.91 -18.76
C LEU A 467 18.77 0.46 -19.26
N LEU A 468 18.31 0.24 -20.50
CA LEU A 468 18.21 -1.09 -21.11
C LEU A 468 19.44 -1.44 -21.96
N LYS A 469 20.42 -0.53 -22.09
CA LYS A 469 21.56 -0.70 -23.01
C LYS A 469 22.38 -1.95 -22.72
N LYS A 470 22.77 -2.19 -21.46
CA LYS A 470 23.55 -3.39 -21.08
C LYS A 470 22.79 -4.67 -21.44
N PHE A 471 21.49 -4.70 -21.23
CA PHE A 471 20.64 -5.83 -21.59
C PHE A 471 20.54 -6.02 -23.12
N ASP A 472 20.32 -4.94 -23.87
CA ASP A 472 20.27 -4.98 -25.34
C ASP A 472 21.59 -5.47 -25.96
N ASP A 473 22.72 -4.95 -25.48
CA ASP A 473 24.05 -5.33 -25.93
C ASP A 473 24.31 -6.84 -25.71
N ILE A 474 23.93 -7.37 -24.54
CA ILE A 474 24.07 -8.79 -24.20
C ILE A 474 23.22 -9.65 -25.13
N LEU A 475 21.95 -9.28 -25.36
CA LEU A 475 21.08 -10.01 -26.28
C LEU A 475 21.63 -10.00 -27.71
N GLY A 476 22.21 -8.88 -28.15
CA GLY A 476 22.88 -8.78 -29.44
C GLY A 476 24.07 -9.73 -29.58
N LYS A 477 24.90 -9.86 -28.53
CA LYS A 477 26.03 -10.81 -28.51
C LYS A 477 25.55 -12.25 -28.70
N VAL A 478 24.58 -12.67 -27.88
CA VAL A 478 24.07 -14.05 -27.89
C VAL A 478 23.34 -14.36 -29.21
N ASN A 479 22.49 -13.45 -29.69
CA ASN A 479 21.75 -13.63 -30.93
C ASN A 479 22.66 -13.76 -32.15
N ARG A 480 23.71 -12.94 -32.21
CA ARG A 480 24.73 -13.04 -33.27
C ARG A 480 25.42 -14.40 -33.24
N TYR A 481 25.83 -14.83 -32.05
CA TYR A 481 26.51 -16.11 -31.87
C TYR A 481 25.61 -17.31 -32.27
N ILE A 482 24.34 -17.32 -31.88
CA ILE A 482 23.39 -18.37 -32.26
C ILE A 482 23.22 -18.41 -33.78
N LYS A 483 23.09 -17.26 -34.44
CA LYS A 483 22.99 -17.18 -35.91
C LYS A 483 24.25 -17.68 -36.61
N GLU A 484 25.44 -17.37 -36.09
CA GLU A 484 26.70 -17.86 -36.65
C GLU A 484 26.87 -19.38 -36.52
N LYS A 485 26.18 -20.01 -35.55
CA LYS A 485 26.21 -21.46 -35.31
C LYS A 485 25.01 -22.21 -35.91
N GLU A 486 24.43 -21.67 -36.99
CA GLU A 486 23.28 -22.10 -37.83
C GLU A 486 22.96 -23.61 -37.92
N CYS A 487 23.89 -24.51 -37.58
CA CYS A 487 23.75 -25.96 -37.61
C CYS A 487 23.34 -26.63 -36.29
N CYS A 488 23.25 -25.93 -35.16
CA CYS A 488 22.96 -26.53 -33.86
C CYS A 488 21.56 -26.15 -33.33
N ASN A 489 20.61 -27.09 -33.43
CA ASN A 489 19.25 -26.94 -32.88
C ASN A 489 19.13 -27.43 -31.42
N ASP A 490 20.25 -27.88 -30.82
CA ASP A 490 20.27 -28.41 -29.46
C ASP A 490 20.71 -27.32 -28.46
N ASN A 491 19.77 -26.89 -27.61
CA ASN A 491 19.99 -25.84 -26.63
C ASN A 491 21.05 -26.20 -25.58
N LYS A 492 21.30 -27.49 -25.34
CA LYS A 492 22.37 -27.94 -24.43
C LYS A 492 23.75 -27.75 -25.05
N ILE A 493 23.90 -28.15 -26.31
CA ILE A 493 25.14 -27.94 -27.05
C ILE A 493 25.41 -26.43 -27.21
N LEU A 494 24.38 -25.64 -27.52
CA LEU A 494 24.51 -24.18 -27.60
C LEU A 494 24.92 -23.56 -26.25
N SER A 495 24.35 -24.02 -25.14
CA SER A 495 24.74 -23.60 -23.79
C SER A 495 26.21 -23.91 -23.50
N ASP A 496 26.65 -25.16 -23.74
CA ASP A 496 28.04 -25.58 -23.54
C ASP A 496 29.01 -24.75 -24.38
N LEU A 497 28.64 -24.45 -25.63
CA LEU A 497 29.41 -23.61 -26.54
C LEU A 497 29.46 -22.14 -26.11
N ILE A 498 28.34 -21.57 -25.63
CA ILE A 498 28.30 -20.20 -25.09
C ILE A 498 29.22 -20.07 -23.88
N TRP A 499 29.25 -21.09 -23.01
CA TRP A 499 30.13 -21.15 -21.87
C TRP A 499 31.60 -21.30 -22.27
N ALA A 500 31.91 -22.29 -23.12
CA ALA A 500 33.27 -22.60 -23.56
C ALA A 500 33.91 -21.41 -24.31
N ASP A 501 33.15 -20.77 -25.20
CA ASP A 501 33.63 -19.63 -26.00
C ASP A 501 33.55 -18.30 -25.22
N LYS A 502 33.12 -18.33 -23.95
CA LYS A 502 33.04 -17.19 -23.04
C LYS A 502 32.26 -16.00 -23.62
N ILE A 503 31.16 -16.31 -24.33
CA ILE A 503 30.28 -15.30 -24.93
C ILE A 503 29.60 -14.45 -23.86
N LEU A 504 29.25 -15.08 -22.73
CA LEU A 504 28.71 -14.42 -21.54
C LEU A 504 29.68 -14.53 -20.38
N THR A 505 29.88 -13.42 -19.67
CA THR A 505 30.63 -13.40 -18.42
C THR A 505 29.76 -13.82 -17.23
N VAL A 506 30.39 -14.26 -16.14
CA VAL A 506 29.69 -14.58 -14.88
C VAL A 506 28.89 -13.37 -14.36
N GLU A 507 29.42 -12.16 -14.52
CA GLU A 507 28.72 -10.92 -14.14
C GLU A 507 27.50 -10.63 -15.02
N GLU A 508 27.56 -10.92 -16.33
CA GLU A 508 26.41 -10.76 -17.23
C GLU A 508 25.29 -11.79 -16.96
N LEU A 509 25.65 -12.97 -16.46
CA LEU A 509 24.69 -14.02 -16.09
C LEU A 509 24.03 -13.76 -14.72
N SER A 510 24.83 -13.43 -13.71
CA SER A 510 24.39 -13.38 -12.31
C SER A 510 24.23 -11.96 -11.75
N GLY A 511 24.86 -10.97 -12.37
CA GLY A 511 24.82 -9.59 -11.94
C GLY A 511 23.52 -8.87 -12.34
N SER A 512 23.33 -7.70 -11.73
CA SER A 512 22.23 -6.81 -12.10
C SER A 512 22.53 -6.12 -13.44
N LEU A 513 21.64 -6.30 -14.41
CA LEU A 513 21.71 -5.63 -15.71
C LEU A 513 21.14 -4.21 -15.65
N ILE A 514 20.19 -3.98 -14.75
CA ILE A 514 19.55 -2.69 -14.54
C ILE A 514 19.80 -2.30 -13.09
N GLY A 515 20.90 -1.60 -12.83
CA GLY A 515 21.42 -1.35 -11.47
C GLY A 515 20.51 -0.59 -10.52
N ILE A 516 19.35 -0.09 -10.98
CA ILE A 516 18.32 0.55 -10.15
C ILE A 516 17.22 -0.44 -9.71
N LEU A 517 17.22 -1.68 -10.21
CA LEU A 517 16.21 -2.71 -9.94
C LEU A 517 16.86 -3.92 -9.26
N SER A 518 16.21 -4.42 -8.21
CA SER A 518 16.61 -5.65 -7.53
C SER A 518 16.36 -6.87 -8.41
N GLU A 519 17.23 -7.88 -8.34
CA GLU A 519 17.10 -9.16 -9.06
C GLU A 519 16.96 -9.04 -10.58
N SER A 520 17.49 -7.96 -11.16
CA SER A 520 17.50 -7.70 -12.62
C SER A 520 18.57 -8.52 -13.36
N THR A 521 18.59 -9.83 -13.13
CA THR A 521 19.45 -10.78 -13.85
C THR A 521 19.02 -10.88 -15.31
N LEU A 522 19.90 -11.41 -16.17
CA LEU A 522 19.60 -11.62 -17.59
C LEU A 522 18.33 -12.45 -17.79
N TYR A 523 18.18 -13.54 -17.03
CA TYR A 523 17.02 -14.41 -17.07
C TYR A 523 15.72 -13.68 -16.69
N ASN A 524 15.72 -12.95 -15.56
CA ASN A 524 14.53 -12.24 -15.13
C ASN A 524 14.15 -11.08 -16.06
N CYS A 525 15.14 -10.43 -16.68
CA CYS A 525 14.90 -9.38 -17.68
C CYS A 525 14.23 -9.93 -18.95
N LEU A 526 14.64 -11.11 -19.42
CA LEU A 526 14.01 -11.79 -20.57
C LEU A 526 12.55 -12.15 -20.30
N LEU A 527 12.25 -12.68 -19.11
CA LEU A 527 10.87 -12.98 -18.71
C LEU A 527 10.00 -11.73 -18.57
N SER A 528 10.62 -10.57 -18.32
CA SER A 528 9.94 -9.30 -18.05
C SER A 528 10.05 -8.29 -19.20
N ILE A 529 10.44 -8.73 -20.41
CA ILE A 529 10.84 -7.83 -21.51
C ILE A 529 9.76 -6.81 -21.88
N ASP A 530 8.49 -7.22 -21.87
CA ASP A 530 7.37 -6.36 -22.27
C ASP A 530 7.11 -5.24 -21.25
N ASP A 531 7.35 -5.50 -19.95
CA ASP A 531 7.27 -4.48 -18.89
C ASP A 531 8.48 -3.54 -18.93
N LEU A 532 9.67 -4.09 -19.12
CA LEU A 532 10.90 -3.30 -19.22
C LEU A 532 10.82 -2.30 -20.38
N ILE A 533 10.34 -2.75 -21.55
CA ILE A 533 10.10 -1.85 -22.68
C ILE A 533 9.04 -0.80 -22.32
N TYR A 534 7.95 -1.21 -21.71
CA TYR A 534 6.83 -0.31 -21.43
C TYR A 534 7.19 0.82 -20.46
N TYR A 535 7.98 0.52 -19.44
CA TYR A 535 8.29 1.47 -18.37
C TYR A 535 9.64 2.16 -18.52
N LEU A 536 10.68 1.44 -18.97
CA LEU A 536 12.06 1.94 -18.94
C LEU A 536 12.58 2.45 -20.27
N ARG A 537 11.97 2.05 -21.40
CA ARG A 537 12.39 2.56 -22.71
C ARG A 537 12.07 4.05 -22.79
N CYS A 538 13.10 4.86 -23.00
CA CYS A 538 12.91 6.26 -23.33
C CYS A 538 12.33 6.37 -24.76
N PRO A 539 11.34 7.25 -25.01
CA PRO A 539 10.93 7.54 -26.37
C PRO A 539 12.13 7.90 -27.26
N GLY A 540 12.17 7.35 -28.47
CA GLY A 540 13.29 7.51 -29.41
C GLY A 540 14.51 6.62 -29.15
N GLU A 541 14.54 5.88 -28.03
CA GLU A 541 15.66 4.97 -27.71
C GLU A 541 15.67 3.74 -28.63
N ASP A 542 16.84 3.48 -29.20
CA ASP A 542 17.13 2.26 -29.97
C ASP A 542 17.53 1.14 -29.01
N ILE A 543 16.72 0.08 -29.03
CA ILE A 543 16.90 -1.17 -28.30
C ILE A 543 16.52 -2.33 -29.24
N SER A 544 17.13 -2.34 -30.42
CA SER A 544 16.78 -3.22 -31.53
C SER A 544 16.82 -4.70 -31.14
N ASN A 545 17.79 -5.15 -30.32
CA ASN A 545 17.91 -6.56 -29.94
C ASN A 545 16.79 -6.99 -28.99
N ILE A 546 16.42 -6.11 -28.06
CA ILE A 546 15.26 -6.30 -27.18
C ILE A 546 13.96 -6.32 -28.00
N ILE A 547 13.80 -5.40 -28.96
CA ILE A 547 12.59 -5.32 -29.80
C ILE A 547 12.42 -6.58 -30.65
N LEU A 548 13.52 -7.17 -31.17
CA LEU A 548 13.48 -8.42 -31.93
C LEU A 548 12.88 -9.59 -31.13
N LEU A 549 13.09 -9.59 -29.80
CA LEU A 549 12.55 -10.61 -28.89
C LEU A 549 11.20 -10.22 -28.28
N ALA A 550 10.78 -8.97 -28.43
CA ALA A 550 9.55 -8.43 -27.88
C ALA A 550 8.31 -8.75 -28.74
N GLY A 551 7.13 -8.78 -28.12
CA GLY A 551 5.87 -8.98 -28.84
C GLY A 551 5.37 -10.42 -28.95
N ILE A 552 4.33 -10.62 -29.77
CA ILE A 552 3.52 -11.85 -29.82
C ILE A 552 3.74 -12.71 -31.07
N SER A 553 4.66 -12.34 -31.95
CA SER A 553 4.95 -13.15 -33.14
C SER A 553 5.52 -14.50 -32.73
N ARG A 554 5.27 -15.53 -33.56
CA ARG A 554 5.74 -16.89 -33.29
C ARG A 554 7.25 -16.95 -33.18
N ASP A 555 7.95 -16.22 -34.06
CA ASP A 555 9.42 -16.21 -34.11
C ASP A 555 10.03 -15.50 -32.89
N ALA A 556 9.46 -14.36 -32.47
CA ALA A 556 9.94 -13.66 -31.27
C ALA A 556 9.73 -14.50 -30.00
N ARG A 557 8.59 -15.21 -29.89
CA ARG A 557 8.33 -16.14 -28.78
C ARG A 557 9.29 -17.33 -28.78
N TYR A 558 9.46 -17.97 -29.93
CA TYR A 558 10.38 -19.10 -30.09
C TYR A 558 11.81 -18.71 -29.72
N MET A 559 12.31 -17.57 -30.23
CA MET A 559 13.64 -17.08 -29.86
C MET A 559 13.75 -16.77 -28.36
N ARG A 560 12.71 -16.17 -27.76
CA ARG A 560 12.69 -15.88 -26.32
C ARG A 560 12.73 -17.16 -25.48
N GLU A 561 11.94 -18.16 -25.84
CA GLU A 561 11.89 -19.47 -25.19
C GLU A 561 13.24 -20.19 -25.30
N GLN A 562 13.81 -20.22 -26.51
CA GLN A 562 15.13 -20.79 -26.77
C GLN A 562 16.21 -20.13 -25.89
N PHE A 563 16.21 -18.80 -25.80
CA PHE A 563 17.13 -18.06 -24.93
C PHE A 563 16.93 -18.40 -23.45
N CYS A 564 15.69 -18.52 -23.00
CA CYS A 564 15.40 -18.89 -21.61
C CYS A 564 15.91 -20.29 -21.27
N GLU A 565 15.74 -21.26 -22.16
CA GLU A 565 16.24 -22.63 -21.97
C GLU A 565 17.78 -22.67 -21.91
N ILE A 566 18.45 -21.98 -22.84
CA ILE A 566 19.92 -21.87 -22.84
C ILE A 566 20.42 -21.28 -21.51
N LEU A 567 19.79 -20.20 -21.03
CA LEU A 567 20.19 -19.57 -19.76
C LEU A 567 19.93 -20.47 -18.54
N GLN A 568 18.84 -21.24 -18.54
CA GLN A 568 18.59 -22.20 -17.46
C GLN A 568 19.69 -23.26 -17.39
N LEU A 569 20.17 -23.75 -18.53
CA LEU A 569 21.26 -24.73 -18.60
C LEU A 569 22.60 -24.13 -18.14
N LEU A 570 22.91 -22.89 -18.52
CA LEU A 570 24.09 -22.16 -18.06
C LEU A 570 24.11 -21.93 -16.54
N CYS A 571 22.93 -21.81 -15.91
CA CYS A 571 22.80 -21.61 -14.47
C CYS A 571 22.76 -22.90 -13.64
N GLN A 572 22.82 -24.09 -14.25
CA GLN A 572 22.89 -25.36 -13.51
C GLN A 572 24.29 -25.56 -12.86
N PRO A 573 24.38 -26.21 -11.69
CA PRO A 573 25.61 -26.37 -10.92
C PRO A 573 26.75 -27.14 -11.61
N CYS A 574 26.56 -27.66 -12.82
CA CYS A 574 27.64 -28.27 -13.62
C CYS A 574 28.69 -27.24 -14.11
N HIS A 575 28.36 -25.95 -14.12
CA HIS A 575 29.22 -24.89 -14.71
C HIS A 575 29.67 -23.80 -13.71
N THR A 576 29.23 -23.83 -12.44
CA THR A 576 29.62 -22.85 -11.41
C THR A 576 30.80 -23.31 -10.55
N GLY A 577 31.92 -23.63 -11.22
CA GLY A 577 33.21 -23.99 -10.59
C GLY A 577 34.26 -22.91 -10.78
#